data_AF-A0A2V5KUE8-F1
#
_entry.id   AF-A0A2V5KUE8-F1
#
_cell.length_a   1.000
_cell.length_b   1.000
_cell.length_c   1.000
_cell.angle_alpha   90.00
_cell.angle_beta   90.00
_cell.angle_gamma   90.00
#
_symmetry.space_group_name_H-M   'P 1'
#
loop_
_entity.id
_entity.type
_entity.pdbx_description
1 polymer ?
#
loop_
_entity_poly.entity_id
_entity_poly.type
_entity_poly.pdbx_seq_one_letter_code
_entity_poly.pdbx_strand_id
1 'polypeptide(L)'
;MAYLNENYLKLQAGYLFPEVARRVREFCEKNPEAAKRLIRCGIGDVTEPLPRAAIEAMKRAVEELGHRETFRGYGPEQGYEFL
;
A
#
# COMPACT_ATOMS: atom_id res chain seq x y z
N MET A 1 -31.84 -1.53 15.04
CA MET A 1 -31.50 -2.00 13.68
C MET A 1 -30.39 -1.13 13.17
N ALA A 2 -29.27 -1.68 12.69
CA ALA A 2 -28.20 -0.89 12.10
C ALA A 2 -28.62 -0.45 10.69
N TYR A 3 -28.45 0.84 10.38
CA TYR A 3 -28.73 1.40 9.06
C TYR A 3 -27.44 1.51 8.24
N LEU A 4 -27.54 1.28 6.93
CA LEU A 4 -26.42 1.48 6.02
C LEU A 4 -26.25 2.97 5.71
N ASN A 5 -25.02 3.42 5.49
CA ASN A 5 -24.75 4.75 4.96
C ASN A 5 -25.15 4.83 3.47
N GLU A 6 -26.31 5.43 3.20
CA GLU A 6 -26.88 5.57 1.85
C GLU A 6 -25.98 6.35 0.88
N ASN A 7 -24.98 7.10 1.36
CA ASN A 7 -24.03 7.77 0.47
C ASN A 7 -23.20 6.77 -0.37
N TYR A 8 -23.04 5.52 0.08
CA TYR A 8 -22.40 4.48 -0.73
C TYR A 8 -23.19 4.17 -2.01
N LEU A 9 -24.52 4.34 -1.99
CA LEU A 9 -25.38 4.10 -3.16
C LEU A 9 -25.25 5.20 -4.22
N LYS A 10 -24.67 6.35 -3.87
CA LYS A 10 -24.42 7.48 -4.79
C LYS A 10 -23.13 7.29 -5.60
N LEU A 11 -22.26 6.35 -5.24
CA LEU A 11 -21.03 6.06 -5.96
C LEU A 11 -21.38 5.39 -7.30
N GLN A 12 -21.11 6.08 -8.42
CA GLN A 12 -21.55 5.67 -9.76
C GLN A 12 -20.89 4.40 -10.29
N ALA A 13 -19.73 4.02 -9.76
CA ALA A 13 -18.98 2.86 -10.20
C ALA A 13 -18.12 2.30 -9.07
N GLY A 14 -17.65 1.07 -9.26
CA GLY A 14 -16.54 0.53 -8.49
C GLY A 14 -15.27 1.35 -8.70
N TYR A 15 -14.36 1.29 -7.75
CA TYR A 15 -13.07 1.97 -7.84
C TYR A 15 -12.29 1.50 -9.08
N LEU A 16 -11.64 2.44 -9.77
CA LEU A 16 -11.03 2.22 -11.10
C LEU A 16 -10.02 1.06 -11.10
N PHE A 17 -9.12 1.02 -10.13
CA PHE A 17 -8.01 0.07 -10.11
C PHE A 17 -8.44 -1.39 -9.86
N PRO A 18 -9.41 -1.68 -8.97
CA PRO A 18 -10.02 -2.99 -8.88
C PRO A 18 -10.60 -3.51 -10.19
N GLU A 19 -11.27 -2.65 -10.97
CA GLU A 19 -11.84 -3.06 -12.26
C GLU A 19 -10.75 -3.33 -13.31
N VAL A 20 -9.68 -2.52 -13.33
CA VAL A 20 -8.49 -2.79 -14.16
C VAL A 20 -7.86 -4.14 -13.78
N ALA A 21 -7.68 -4.41 -12.48
CA ALA A 21 -7.10 -5.67 -11.99
C ALA A 21 -7.96 -6.89 -12.38
N ARG A 22 -9.29 -6.78 -12.32
CA ARG A 22 -10.22 -7.82 -12.76
C ARG A 22 -10.04 -8.15 -14.24
N ARG A 23 -10.04 -7.14 -15.10
CA ARG A 23 -9.90 -7.33 -16.56
C ARG A 23 -8.53 -7.87 -16.95
N VAL A 24 -7.46 -7.39 -16.30
CA VAL A 24 -6.10 -7.92 -16.54
C VAL A 24 -6.03 -9.40 -16.16
N ARG A 25 -6.65 -9.80 -15.05
CA ARG A 25 -6.70 -11.21 -14.64
C ARG A 25 -7.43 -12.07 -15.67
N GLU A 26 -8.64 -11.67 -16.07
CA GLU A 26 -9.42 -12.37 -17.10
C GLU A 26 -8.68 -12.47 -18.44
N PHE A 27 -7.95 -11.42 -18.83
CA PHE A 27 -7.10 -11.45 -20.02
C PHE A 27 -5.96 -12.47 -19.87
N CYS A 28 -5.26 -12.50 -18.73
CA CYS A 28 -4.17 -13.42 -18.49
C CYS A 28 -4.61 -14.89 -18.48
N GLU A 29 -5.76 -15.18 -17.88
CA GLU A 29 -6.35 -16.53 -17.83
C GLU A 29 -6.72 -17.03 -19.24
N LYS A 30 -7.29 -16.15 -20.07
CA LYS A 30 -7.69 -16.48 -21.45
C LYS A 30 -6.52 -16.50 -22.44
N ASN A 31 -5.41 -15.84 -22.13
CA ASN A 31 -4.27 -15.68 -23.05
C ASN A 31 -2.92 -15.99 -22.36
N PRO A 32 -2.65 -17.25 -21.95
CA PRO A 32 -1.46 -17.58 -21.16
C PRO A 32 -0.12 -17.20 -21.81
N GLU A 33 0.02 -17.36 -23.12
CA GLU A 33 1.26 -17.00 -23.84
C GLU A 33 1.46 -15.49 -23.97
N ALA A 34 0.38 -14.72 -24.10
CA ALA A 34 0.46 -13.26 -24.08
C ALA A 34 0.75 -12.74 -22.66
N ALA A 35 0.18 -13.38 -21.64
CA ALA A 35 0.38 -13.03 -20.24
C ALA A 35 1.86 -13.06 -19.82
N LYS A 36 2.65 -14.01 -20.35
CA LYS A 36 4.10 -14.09 -20.11
C LYS A 36 4.88 -12.84 -20.54
N ARG A 37 4.32 -12.03 -21.45
CA ARG A 37 4.96 -10.83 -22.02
C ARG A 37 4.24 -9.54 -21.64
N LEU A 38 3.27 -9.60 -20.73
CA LEU A 38 2.49 -8.44 -20.33
C LEU A 38 3.34 -7.46 -19.49
N ILE A 39 3.47 -6.23 -19.97
CA ILE A 39 4.09 -5.12 -19.22
C ILE A 39 2.98 -4.30 -18.56
N ARG A 40 3.06 -4.11 -17.24
CA ARG A 40 2.05 -3.38 -16.47
C ARG A 40 2.48 -1.93 -16.27
N CYS A 41 1.95 -1.02 -17.09
CA CYS A 41 2.13 0.43 -16.97
C CYS A 41 0.89 1.13 -16.36
N GLY A 42 0.08 0.40 -15.59
CA GLY A 42 -1.14 0.90 -14.95
C GLY A 42 -0.87 1.47 -13.56
N ILE A 43 -1.62 1.02 -12.55
CA ILE A 43 -1.22 1.26 -11.16
C ILE A 43 0.10 0.54 -10.90
N GLY A 44 1.13 1.32 -10.57
CA GLY A 44 2.48 0.83 -10.38
C GLY A 44 2.63 0.22 -8.98
N ASP A 45 3.18 -0.98 -8.94
CA ASP A 45 3.92 -1.45 -7.77
C ASP A 45 5.37 -0.99 -7.90
N VAL A 46 6.05 -0.75 -6.78
CA VAL A 46 7.47 -0.37 -6.80
C VAL A 46 8.32 -1.60 -7.05
N THR A 47 9.33 -1.48 -7.90
CA THR A 47 10.21 -2.62 -8.28
C THR A 47 11.54 -2.61 -7.54
N GLU A 48 11.96 -1.46 -7.02
CA GLU A 48 13.25 -1.28 -6.36
C GLU A 48 13.16 -1.47 -4.85
N PRO A 49 14.17 -2.09 -4.22
CA PRO A 49 14.21 -2.22 -2.78
C PRO A 49 14.43 -0.86 -2.08
N LEU A 50 14.10 -0.81 -0.79
CA LEU A 50 14.36 0.37 0.02
C LEU A 50 15.87 0.70 0.04
N PRO A 51 16.25 1.99 -0.02
CA PRO A 51 17.64 2.40 0.12
C PRO A 51 18.24 1.90 1.43
N ARG A 52 19.52 1.49 1.40
CA ARG A 52 20.22 0.96 2.58
C ARG A 52 20.16 1.93 3.77
N ALA A 53 20.27 3.23 3.53
CA ALA A 53 20.18 4.25 4.58
C ALA A 53 18.83 4.21 5.32
N ALA A 54 17.72 4.07 4.59
CA ALA A 54 16.39 3.96 5.18
C ALA A 54 16.24 2.67 6.00
N ILE A 55 16.74 1.54 5.48
CA ILE A 55 16.72 0.25 6.19
C ILE A 55 17.48 0.35 7.51
N GLU A 56 18.68 0.91 7.51
CA GLU A 56 19.49 1.02 8.72
C GLU A 56 18.89 2.01 9.74
N ALA A 57 18.29 3.12 9.27
CA ALA A 57 17.57 4.05 10.15
C ALA A 57 16.36 3.38 10.81
N MET A 58 15.55 2.63 10.04
CA MET A 58 14.39 1.91 10.58
C MET A 58 14.81 0.85 11.61
N LYS A 59 15.88 0.09 11.35
CA LYS A 59 16.41 -0.87 12.33
C LYS A 59 16.81 -0.20 13.64
N ARG A 60 17.51 0.93 13.58
CA ARG A 60 17.91 1.68 14.78
C ARG A 60 16.71 2.19 15.56
N ALA A 61 15.69 2.70 14.87
CA ALA A 61 14.46 3.16 15.51
C ALA A 61 13.73 2.02 16.23
N VAL A 62 13.66 0.83 15.60
CA VAL A 62 13.07 -0.36 16.23
C VAL A 62 13.87 -0.81 17.45
N GLU A 63 15.20 -0.80 17.36
CA GLU A 63 16.09 -1.12 18.49
C GLU A 63 15.92 -0.13 19.64
N GLU A 64 15.84 1.18 19.36
CA GLU A 64 15.62 2.23 20.37
C GLU A 64 14.29 2.02 21.13
N LEU A 65 13.23 1.58 20.44
CA LEU A 65 11.95 1.27 21.07
C LEU A 65 11.99 -0.02 21.91
N GLY A 66 13.01 -0.86 21.77
CA GLY A 66 13.22 -2.06 22.58
C GLY A 66 13.71 -1.78 24.00
N HIS A 67 14.29 -0.60 24.25
CA HIS A 67 14.84 -0.21 25.56
C HIS A 67 13.84 0.67 26.31
N ARG A 68 13.55 0.34 27.57
CA ARG A 68 12.53 1.04 28.37
C ARG A 68 12.88 2.51 28.59
N GLU A 69 14.17 2.80 28.67
CA GLU A 69 14.73 4.14 28.92
C GLU A 69 14.53 5.09 27.73
N THR A 70 14.48 4.55 26.52
CA THR A 70 14.33 5.32 25.26
C THR A 70 12.98 5.11 24.58
N PHE A 71 12.13 4.23 25.12
CA PHE A 71 10.81 3.96 24.58
C PHE A 71 9.94 5.22 24.51
N ARG A 72 9.30 5.42 23.35
CA ARG A 72 8.33 6.50 23.11
C ARG A 72 6.97 5.88 22.80
N GLY A 73 5.93 6.36 23.48
CA GLY A 73 4.54 5.98 23.23
C GLY A 73 3.96 6.72 22.01
N TYR A 74 2.74 7.24 22.13
CA TYR A 74 2.17 8.08 21.08
C TYR A 74 3.05 9.31 20.83
N GLY A 75 3.41 9.51 19.57
CA GLY A 75 4.04 10.75 19.09
C GLY A 75 3.01 11.86 18.86
N PRO A 76 3.47 13.06 18.47
CA PRO A 76 2.58 14.16 18.10
C PRO A 76 1.70 13.78 16.91
N GLU A 77 0.45 14.25 16.87
CA GLU A 77 -0.51 13.89 15.81
C GLU A 77 -0.07 14.38 14.42
N GLN A 78 0.78 15.39 14.37
CA GLN A 78 1.32 15.98 13.14
C GLN A 78 2.66 15.35 12.70
N GLY A 79 3.23 14.45 13.50
CA GLY A 79 4.56 13.87 13.28
C GLY A 79 5.65 14.48 14.16
N TYR A 80 6.82 13.83 14.19
CA TYR A 80 7.97 14.30 14.96
C TYR A 80 8.70 15.43 14.21
N GLU A 81 9.08 16.52 14.90
CA GLU A 81 9.75 17.68 14.29
C GLU A 81 11.14 17.39 13.72
N PHE A 82 11.78 16.30 14.14
CA PHE A 82 13.13 15.93 13.71
C PHE A 82 13.17 15.05 12.45
N LEU A 83 12.00 14.73 11.87
CA LEU A 83 11.83 13.99 10.62
C LEU A 83 11.43 14.93 9.48
#